data_AF-A0A955WS57-F1
#
_entry.id   AF-A0A955WS57-F1
#
_cell.length_a   1.000
_cell.length_b   1.000
_cell.length_c   1.000
_cell.angle_alpha   90.00
_cell.angle_beta   90.00
_cell.angle_gamma   90.00
#
_symmetry.space_group_name_H-M   'P 1'
#
loop_
_entity.id
_entity.type
_entity.pdbx_description
1 polymer ?
#
loop_
_entity_poly.entity_id
_entity_poly.type
_entity_poly.pdbx_seq_one_letter_code
_entity_poly.pdbx_strand_id
1 'polypeptide(L)'
;HGWWVVLDELNLAEPQILERLNSVLERHPSLVLTENNNEVIGPGGVSVHPEFRIFATMNPAEYAGRSPLSPAYRDRWRGYSYVAPPGEAEYHAMLRFLVYGQQPDVTLRGYLYRGGPQAAPLAQLAELEAMGPFLQAVARFHAALEGAVGRSGQGRATRLGGRRKDRYVFTRRGLLSVMDYLASVLALDSGSPTLAMRSALLRYYIGRVSSPADQQVVVQLLDAAGIGPNTWQLG
;
A
#
# COMPACT_ATOMS: atom_id res chain seq x y z
N HIS A 1 -18.61 -5.47 23.92
CA HIS A 1 -18.08 -4.19 23.40
C HIS A 1 -18.40 -4.05 21.91
N GLY A 2 -18.36 -2.84 21.35
CA GLY A 2 -18.59 -2.56 19.91
C GLY A 2 -17.33 -2.59 19.06
N TRP A 3 -16.45 -3.56 19.29
CA TRP A 3 -15.17 -3.62 18.60
C TRP A 3 -15.31 -3.94 17.12
N TRP A 4 -14.27 -3.61 16.37
CA TRP A 4 -14.16 -3.91 14.95
C TRP A 4 -13.15 -5.03 14.76
N VAL A 5 -13.51 -6.01 13.94
CA VAL A 5 -12.64 -7.13 13.58
C VAL A 5 -12.32 -7.02 12.09
N VAL A 6 -11.04 -7.17 11.74
CA VAL A 6 -10.57 -7.25 10.36
C VAL A 6 -9.98 -8.64 10.12
N LEU A 7 -10.59 -9.38 9.20
CA LEU A 7 -10.09 -10.67 8.74
C LEU A 7 -9.17 -10.43 7.54
N ASP A 8 -7.87 -10.59 7.74
CA ASP A 8 -6.90 -10.43 6.65
C ASP A 8 -6.82 -11.70 5.79
N GLU A 9 -6.70 -11.53 4.48
CA GLU A 9 -6.58 -12.60 3.48
C GLU A 9 -7.64 -13.70 3.61
N LEU A 10 -8.91 -13.33 3.74
CA LEU A 10 -10.03 -14.25 3.99
C LEU A 10 -10.07 -15.45 3.02
N ASN A 11 -9.66 -15.24 1.78
CA ASN A 11 -9.67 -16.27 0.74
C ASN A 11 -8.50 -17.27 0.79
N LEU A 12 -7.63 -17.17 1.79
CA LEU A 12 -6.67 -18.22 2.17
C LEU A 12 -7.26 -19.22 3.17
N ALA A 13 -8.35 -18.88 3.85
CA ALA A 13 -8.96 -19.76 4.83
C ALA A 13 -9.55 -21.01 4.16
N GLU A 14 -9.43 -22.15 4.83
CA GLU A 14 -10.07 -23.38 4.40
C GLU A 14 -11.60 -23.23 4.35
N PRO A 15 -12.30 -23.90 3.41
CA PRO A 15 -13.76 -23.78 3.29
C PRO A 15 -14.51 -24.03 4.61
N GLN A 16 -14.07 -24.98 5.42
CA GLN A 16 -14.68 -25.30 6.72
C GLN A 16 -14.59 -24.15 7.73
N ILE A 17 -13.54 -23.33 7.64
CA ILE A 17 -13.39 -22.12 8.48
C ILE A 17 -14.33 -21.03 7.99
N LEU A 18 -14.44 -20.84 6.66
CA LEU A 18 -15.39 -19.89 6.08
C LEU A 18 -16.83 -20.26 6.42
N GLU A 19 -17.17 -21.55 6.44
CA GLU A 19 -18.49 -22.03 6.80
C GLU A 19 -18.90 -21.64 8.23
N ARG A 20 -17.97 -21.63 9.18
CA ARG A 20 -18.23 -21.17 10.55
C ARG A 20 -18.57 -19.67 10.62
N LEU A 21 -18.10 -18.87 9.67
CA LEU A 21 -18.44 -17.45 9.59
C LEU A 21 -19.83 -17.21 8.98
N ASN A 22 -20.46 -18.21 8.35
CA ASN A 22 -21.76 -18.03 7.70
C ASN A 22 -22.81 -17.50 8.68
N SER A 23 -22.92 -18.09 9.88
CA SER A 23 -23.89 -17.72 10.91
C SER A 23 -23.63 -16.30 11.47
N VAL A 24 -22.37 -15.88 11.52
CA VAL A 24 -21.96 -14.54 11.96
C VAL A 24 -22.33 -13.48 10.93
N LEU A 25 -22.37 -13.85 9.64
CA LEU A 25 -22.67 -12.94 8.53
C LEU A 25 -24.16 -12.93 8.13
N GLU A 26 -25.03 -13.67 8.82
CA GLU A 26 -26.47 -13.65 8.53
C GLU A 26 -27.16 -12.37 9.04
N ARG A 27 -28.43 -12.18 8.64
CA ARG A 27 -29.26 -11.07 9.11
C ARG A 27 -29.38 -11.02 10.63
N HIS A 28 -29.36 -12.18 11.28
CA HIS A 28 -29.35 -12.34 12.72
C HIS A 28 -28.05 -13.07 13.12
N PRO A 29 -26.95 -12.33 13.33
CA PRO A 29 -25.65 -12.93 13.62
C PRO A 29 -25.71 -13.85 14.83
N SER A 30 -25.16 -15.06 14.68
CA SER A 30 -25.00 -16.00 15.79
C SER A 30 -23.66 -16.72 15.76
N LEU A 31 -23.15 -17.03 16.95
CA LEU A 31 -21.92 -17.81 17.13
C LEU A 31 -22.06 -18.67 18.38
N VAL A 32 -21.74 -19.96 18.27
CA VAL A 32 -21.68 -20.88 19.41
C VAL A 32 -20.21 -21.13 19.74
N LEU A 33 -19.80 -20.76 20.94
CA LEU A 33 -18.45 -20.97 21.46
C LEU A 33 -18.42 -22.30 22.21
N THR A 34 -18.15 -23.38 21.48
CA THR A 34 -18.11 -24.74 22.04
C THR A 34 -17.08 -24.90 23.16
N GLU A 35 -15.97 -24.17 23.05
CA GLU A 35 -14.88 -24.11 24.00
C GLU A 35 -15.18 -23.26 25.25
N ASN A 36 -16.25 -22.45 25.21
CA ASN A 36 -16.69 -21.61 26.32
C ASN A 36 -18.06 -22.05 26.82
N ASN A 37 -18.18 -23.29 27.33
CA ASN A 37 -19.41 -23.86 27.88
C ASN A 37 -20.62 -23.77 26.92
N ASN A 38 -20.40 -23.88 25.60
CA ASN A 38 -21.42 -23.69 24.57
C ASN A 38 -22.13 -22.33 24.66
N GLU A 39 -21.42 -21.28 25.07
CA GLU A 39 -21.97 -19.93 25.11
C GLU A 39 -22.47 -19.54 23.72
N VAL A 40 -23.72 -19.08 23.67
CA VAL A 40 -24.36 -18.62 22.45
C VAL A 40 -24.28 -17.10 22.42
N ILE A 41 -23.69 -16.56 21.37
CA ILE A 41 -23.74 -15.14 21.04
C ILE A 41 -24.80 -14.96 19.95
N GLY A 42 -25.70 -13.98 20.10
CA GLY A 42 -26.81 -13.73 19.18
C GLY A 42 -28.18 -14.13 19.74
N PRO A 43 -29.16 -14.44 18.88
CA PRO A 43 -30.51 -14.82 19.29
C PRO A 43 -30.50 -16.00 20.28
N GLY A 44 -31.18 -15.85 21.42
CA GLY A 44 -31.26 -16.89 22.46
C GLY A 44 -30.05 -16.96 23.40
N GLY A 45 -29.07 -16.07 23.25
CA GLY A 45 -27.90 -15.98 24.12
C GLY A 45 -27.47 -14.53 24.41
N VAL A 46 -26.17 -14.29 24.49
CA VAL A 46 -25.60 -12.96 24.75
C VAL A 46 -25.79 -12.09 23.50
N SER A 47 -26.41 -10.92 23.67
CA SER A 47 -26.69 -10.01 22.56
C SER A 47 -25.41 -9.50 21.88
N VAL A 48 -25.43 -9.46 20.54
CA VAL A 48 -24.35 -8.84 19.75
C VAL A 48 -24.42 -7.33 19.94
N HIS A 49 -23.29 -6.72 20.27
CA HIS A 49 -23.22 -5.28 20.48
C HIS A 49 -23.58 -4.51 19.20
N PRO A 50 -24.46 -3.48 19.25
CA PRO A 50 -24.97 -2.79 18.05
C PRO A 50 -23.88 -2.11 17.21
N GLU A 51 -22.79 -1.65 17.85
CA GLU A 51 -21.63 -1.06 17.16
C GLU A 51 -20.55 -2.06 16.69
N PHE A 52 -20.75 -3.36 16.87
CA PHE A 52 -19.82 -4.35 16.34
C PHE A 52 -19.77 -4.31 14.80
N ARG A 53 -18.57 -4.41 14.22
CA ARG A 53 -18.36 -4.44 12.77
C ARG A 53 -17.32 -5.51 12.41
N ILE A 54 -17.54 -6.19 11.30
CA ILE A 54 -16.57 -7.12 10.72
C ILE A 54 -16.21 -6.64 9.31
N PHE A 55 -14.91 -6.64 9.02
CA PHE A 55 -14.33 -6.36 7.72
C PHE A 55 -13.48 -7.55 7.30
N ALA A 56 -13.30 -7.72 6.00
CA ALA A 56 -12.37 -8.69 5.45
C ALA A 56 -11.60 -8.10 4.27
N THR A 57 -10.35 -8.50 4.15
CA THR A 57 -9.54 -8.27 2.95
C THR A 57 -9.48 -9.57 2.15
N MET A 58 -9.30 -9.45 0.84
CA MET A 58 -9.00 -10.57 -0.03
C MET A 58 -8.05 -10.11 -1.12
N ASN A 59 -7.12 -10.98 -1.47
CA ASN A 59 -6.30 -10.78 -2.65
C ASN A 59 -6.98 -11.43 -3.87
N PRO A 60 -6.74 -10.95 -5.11
CA PRO A 60 -7.25 -11.61 -6.31
C PRO A 60 -6.89 -13.10 -6.33
N ALA A 61 -7.76 -13.95 -6.89
CA ALA A 61 -7.56 -15.41 -6.94
C ALA A 61 -6.43 -15.86 -7.88
N GLU A 62 -5.72 -14.93 -8.51
CA GLU A 62 -4.59 -15.18 -9.42
C GLU A 62 -3.31 -15.66 -8.70
N TYR A 63 -3.31 -15.66 -7.36
CA TYR A 63 -2.19 -16.11 -6.54
C TYR A 63 -2.43 -17.54 -6.01
N ALA A 64 -1.37 -18.34 -5.92
CA ALA A 64 -1.44 -19.74 -5.49
C ALA A 64 -2.10 -19.90 -4.10
N GLY A 65 -2.95 -20.92 -3.96
CA GLY A 65 -3.62 -21.26 -2.70
C GLY A 65 -4.86 -20.42 -2.37
N ARG A 66 -5.27 -19.49 -3.25
CA ARG A 66 -6.43 -18.60 -3.02
C ARG A 66 -7.64 -19.07 -3.82
N SER A 67 -8.74 -19.33 -3.12
CA SER A 67 -10.00 -19.70 -3.77
C SER A 67 -10.91 -18.48 -3.91
N PRO A 68 -11.53 -18.22 -5.09
CA PRO A 68 -12.54 -17.18 -5.18
C PRO A 68 -13.70 -17.51 -4.22
N LEU A 69 -14.19 -16.51 -3.49
CA LEU A 69 -15.38 -16.70 -2.66
C LEU A 69 -16.59 -17.00 -3.54
N SER A 70 -17.40 -17.99 -3.14
CA SER A 70 -18.63 -18.32 -3.87
C SER A 70 -19.56 -17.10 -3.93
N PRO A 71 -20.38 -16.94 -4.98
CA PRO A 71 -21.38 -15.87 -5.05
C PRO A 71 -22.26 -15.82 -3.78
N ALA A 72 -22.76 -16.98 -3.34
CA ALA A 72 -23.60 -17.09 -2.14
C ALA A 72 -22.91 -16.62 -0.85
N TYR A 73 -21.59 -16.84 -0.71
CA TYR A 73 -20.84 -16.34 0.43
C TYR A 73 -20.64 -14.82 0.36
N ARG A 74 -20.37 -14.27 -0.84
CA ARG A 74 -20.22 -12.82 -1.06
C ARG A 74 -21.52 -12.07 -0.76
N ASP A 75 -22.67 -12.64 -1.09
CA ASP A 75 -23.99 -12.04 -0.84
C ASP A 75 -24.32 -11.88 0.66
N ARG A 76 -23.59 -12.55 1.56
CA ARG A 76 -23.73 -12.39 3.01
C ARG A 76 -23.04 -11.13 3.54
N TRP A 77 -22.10 -10.56 2.79
CA TRP A 77 -21.42 -9.32 3.18
C TRP A 77 -22.28 -8.10 2.84
N ARG A 78 -22.27 -7.08 3.70
CA ARG A 78 -23.00 -5.82 3.43
C ARG A 78 -22.49 -5.05 2.21
N GLY A 79 -21.28 -5.34 1.77
CA GLY A 79 -20.69 -4.78 0.56
C GLY A 79 -19.21 -5.10 0.45
N TYR A 80 -18.69 -5.03 -0.77
CA TYR A 80 -17.27 -5.14 -1.06
C TYR A 80 -16.89 -4.07 -2.08
N SER A 81 -15.64 -3.63 -2.04
CA SER A 81 -15.08 -2.72 -3.03
C SER A 81 -13.72 -3.24 -3.45
N TYR A 82 -13.41 -3.12 -4.74
CA TYR A 82 -12.05 -3.29 -5.20
C TYR A 82 -11.23 -2.05 -4.80
N VAL A 83 -10.06 -2.28 -4.20
CA VAL A 83 -9.10 -1.22 -3.91
C VAL A 83 -8.05 -1.28 -5.01
N ALA A 84 -7.99 -0.21 -5.82
CA ALA A 84 -7.00 -0.12 -6.87
C ALA A 84 -5.57 -0.06 -6.27
N PRO A 85 -4.56 -0.56 -7.01
CA PRO A 85 -3.18 -0.25 -6.69
C PRO A 85 -2.97 1.28 -6.62
N PRO A 86 -2.08 1.74 -5.73
CA PRO A 86 -1.83 3.16 -5.52
C PRO A 86 -1.16 3.76 -6.76
N GLY A 87 -1.61 4.95 -7.15
CA GLY A 87 -0.96 5.76 -8.16
C GLY A 87 -0.05 6.81 -7.53
N GLU A 88 0.37 7.77 -8.35
CA GLU A 88 1.18 8.91 -7.91
C GLU A 88 0.54 9.65 -6.72
N ALA A 89 -0.77 9.90 -6.76
CA ALA A 89 -1.48 10.64 -5.72
C ALA A 89 -1.43 9.92 -4.37
N GLU A 90 -1.67 8.61 -4.33
CA GLU A 90 -1.62 7.81 -3.11
C GLU A 90 -0.20 7.68 -2.56
N TYR A 91 0.79 7.50 -3.44
CA TYR A 91 2.20 7.49 -3.04
C TYR A 91 2.63 8.85 -2.46
N HIS A 92 2.22 9.95 -3.09
CA HIS A 92 2.52 11.28 -2.60
C HIS A 92 1.85 11.53 -1.24
N ALA A 93 0.58 11.17 -1.06
CA ALA A 93 -0.12 11.27 0.22
C ALA A 93 0.58 10.45 1.32
N MET A 94 1.00 9.22 1.01
CA MET A 94 1.76 8.39 1.94
C MET A 94 3.08 9.06 2.35
N LEU A 95 3.84 9.59 1.38
CA LEU A 95 5.10 10.28 1.65
C LEU A 95 4.89 11.57 2.46
N ARG A 96 3.84 12.33 2.18
CA ARG A 96 3.48 13.53 2.96
C ARG A 96 3.10 13.19 4.39
N PHE A 97 2.39 12.08 4.61
CA PHE A 97 2.11 11.60 5.96
C PHE A 97 3.41 11.30 6.72
N LEU A 98 4.37 10.61 6.08
CA LEU A 98 5.65 10.27 6.72
C LEU A 98 6.43 11.51 7.17
N VAL A 99 6.49 12.54 6.34
CA VAL A 99 7.35 13.71 6.58
C VAL A 99 6.62 14.81 7.35
N TYR A 100 5.35 15.07 7.02
CA TYR A 100 4.59 16.21 7.54
C TYR A 100 3.43 15.81 8.46
N GLY A 101 3.15 14.51 8.63
CA GLY A 101 2.05 14.04 9.48
C GLY A 101 0.66 14.33 8.89
N GLN A 102 0.61 14.65 7.60
CA GLN A 102 -0.61 15.04 6.89
C GLN A 102 -1.33 13.80 6.37
N GLN A 103 -2.46 13.48 6.99
CA GLN A 103 -3.39 12.48 6.47
C GLN A 103 -4.14 13.04 5.25
N PRO A 104 -4.37 12.24 4.20
CA PRO A 104 -5.19 12.68 3.08
C PRO A 104 -6.67 12.77 3.48
N ASP A 105 -7.39 13.67 2.82
CA ASP A 105 -8.84 13.63 2.82
C ASP A 105 -9.35 12.47 1.96
N VAL A 106 -10.31 11.71 2.48
CA VAL A 106 -10.88 10.55 1.80
C VAL A 106 -12.36 10.82 1.53
N THR A 107 -12.76 10.77 0.27
CA THR A 107 -14.18 10.80 -0.09
C THR A 107 -14.69 9.38 -0.29
N LEU A 108 -15.63 8.93 0.54
CA LEU A 108 -16.23 7.61 0.44
C LEU A 108 -17.74 7.73 0.38
N ARG A 109 -18.35 7.24 -0.71
CA ARG A 109 -19.81 7.26 -0.93
C ARG A 109 -20.42 8.67 -0.78
N GLY A 110 -19.72 9.69 -1.25
CA GLY A 110 -20.16 11.10 -1.17
C GLY A 110 -19.90 11.78 0.17
N TYR A 111 -19.35 11.07 1.16
CA TYR A 111 -18.96 11.66 2.44
C TYR A 111 -17.46 11.97 2.43
N LEU A 112 -17.12 13.21 2.80
CA LEU A 112 -15.74 13.65 2.99
C LEU A 112 -15.29 13.35 4.41
N TYR A 113 -14.27 12.51 4.53
CA TYR A 113 -13.57 12.22 5.77
C TYR A 113 -12.27 13.00 5.74
N ARG A 114 -12.16 14.01 6.61
CA ARG A 114 -10.97 14.85 6.67
C ARG A 114 -9.85 14.18 7.44
N GLY A 115 -8.64 14.26 6.90
CA GLY A 115 -7.43 13.81 7.59
C GLY A 115 -7.16 14.67 8.83
N GLY A 116 -7.04 14.03 9.99
CA GLY A 116 -6.58 14.70 11.21
C GLY A 116 -5.05 14.87 11.21
N PRO A 117 -4.50 15.86 11.96
CA PRO A 117 -3.07 15.95 12.16
C PRO A 117 -2.58 14.74 12.98
N GLN A 118 -1.44 14.19 12.60
CA GLN A 118 -0.79 13.10 13.32
C GLN A 118 0.72 13.38 13.42
N ALA A 119 1.38 12.82 14.44
CA ALA A 119 2.83 12.92 14.56
C ALA A 119 3.50 12.34 13.31
N ALA A 120 4.36 13.13 12.66
CA ALA A 120 5.09 12.72 11.47
C ALA A 120 6.21 11.74 11.86
N PRO A 121 6.23 10.50 11.32
CA PRO A 121 7.28 9.53 11.60
C PRO A 121 8.70 10.01 11.28
N LEU A 122 8.85 10.85 10.25
CA LEU A 122 10.11 11.38 9.75
C LEU A 122 10.10 12.91 9.76
N ALA A 123 9.60 13.52 10.85
CA ALA A 123 9.46 14.98 10.99
C ALA A 123 10.75 15.75 10.69
N GLN A 124 11.92 15.19 11.00
CA GLN A 124 13.23 15.79 10.75
C GLN A 124 13.50 16.08 9.26
N LEU A 125 12.84 15.37 8.35
CA LEU A 125 12.96 15.60 6.91
C LEU A 125 12.19 16.85 6.45
N ALA A 126 11.24 17.34 7.24
CA ALA A 126 10.41 18.49 6.90
C ALA A 126 11.19 19.81 6.88
N GLU A 127 12.33 19.88 7.57
CA GLU A 127 13.22 21.05 7.62
C GLU A 127 13.95 21.31 6.29
N LEU A 128 13.95 20.32 5.39
CA LEU A 128 14.59 20.46 4.08
C LEU A 128 13.65 21.16 3.11
N GLU A 129 14.02 22.36 2.65
CA GLU A 129 13.24 23.18 1.71
C GLU A 129 12.82 22.39 0.45
N ALA A 130 13.73 21.59 -0.09
CA ALA A 130 13.50 20.79 -1.28
C ALA A 130 12.66 19.51 -1.04
N MET A 131 12.26 19.21 0.20
CA MET A 131 11.59 17.94 0.53
C MET A 131 10.22 17.83 -0.13
N GLY A 132 9.38 18.86 -0.07
CA GLY A 132 8.05 18.84 -0.70
C GLY A 132 8.10 18.45 -2.20
N PRO A 133 8.85 19.19 -3.03
CA PRO A 133 9.07 18.83 -4.44
C PRO A 133 9.69 17.44 -4.63
N PHE A 134 10.63 17.04 -3.76
CA PHE A 134 11.23 15.71 -3.80
C PHE A 134 10.18 14.60 -3.59
N LEU A 135 9.29 14.71 -2.59
CA LEU A 135 8.25 13.69 -2.35
C LEU A 135 7.31 13.53 -3.56
N GLN A 136 6.91 14.64 -4.19
CA GLN A 136 6.10 14.62 -5.41
C GLN A 136 6.85 13.89 -6.55
N ALA A 137 8.11 14.24 -6.76
CA ALA A 137 8.93 13.63 -7.80
C ALA A 137 9.15 12.13 -7.58
N VAL A 138 9.42 11.71 -6.34
CA VAL A 138 9.60 10.30 -5.98
C VAL A 138 8.30 9.51 -6.15
N ALA A 139 7.15 10.08 -5.76
CA ALA A 139 5.85 9.44 -5.95
C ALA A 139 5.54 9.22 -7.45
N ARG A 140 5.76 10.24 -8.28
CA ARG A 140 5.61 10.17 -9.73
C ARG A 140 6.52 9.12 -10.35
N PHE A 141 7.79 9.14 -9.98
CA PHE A 141 8.78 8.17 -10.43
C PHE A 141 8.37 6.75 -10.05
N HIS A 142 7.97 6.51 -8.80
CA HIS A 142 7.63 5.18 -8.31
C HIS A 142 6.40 4.61 -9.03
N ALA A 143 5.35 5.43 -9.22
CA ALA A 143 4.16 5.03 -9.97
C ALA A 143 4.50 4.70 -11.44
N ALA A 144 5.32 5.52 -12.10
CA ALA A 144 5.76 5.27 -13.47
C ALA A 144 6.61 4.00 -13.58
N LEU A 145 7.48 3.75 -12.60
CA LEU A 145 8.32 2.56 -12.51
C LEU A 145 7.48 1.28 -12.37
N GLU A 146 6.47 1.27 -11.51
CA GLU A 146 5.54 0.14 -11.40
C GLU A 146 4.79 -0.11 -12.71
N GLY A 147 4.36 0.96 -13.40
CA GLY A 147 3.78 0.86 -14.74
C GLY A 147 4.74 0.26 -15.79
N ALA A 148 6.02 0.64 -15.75
CA ALA A 148 7.04 0.14 -16.67
C ALA A 148 7.38 -1.35 -16.44
N VAL A 149 7.18 -1.84 -15.22
CA VAL A 149 7.31 -3.27 -14.85
C VAL A 149 6.11 -4.11 -15.31
N GLY A 150 4.93 -3.51 -15.55
CA GLY A 150 3.71 -4.25 -15.85
C GLY A 150 2.61 -3.55 -16.67
N ARG A 151 2.51 -3.87 -17.96
CA ARG A 151 1.37 -4.56 -18.63
C ARG A 151 1.64 -4.65 -20.13
N SER A 152 1.38 -5.82 -20.71
CA SER A 152 1.31 -6.04 -22.15
C SER A 152 0.02 -5.41 -22.67
N GLY A 153 0.05 -4.15 -23.07
CA GLY A 153 -1.12 -3.49 -23.63
C GLY A 153 -0.88 -2.03 -23.97
N GLN A 154 -0.70 -1.77 -25.26
CA GLN A 154 -0.70 -0.45 -25.91
C GLN A 154 0.38 0.55 -25.44
N GLY A 155 1.60 0.32 -25.89
CA GLY A 155 2.66 1.33 -25.86
C GLY A 155 4.02 0.71 -26.13
N ARG A 156 4.71 1.18 -27.17
CA ARG A 156 6.08 0.76 -27.54
C ARG A 156 7.16 1.28 -26.59
N ALA A 157 6.79 1.93 -25.47
CA ALA A 157 7.72 2.56 -24.55
C ALA A 157 8.32 1.54 -23.57
N THR A 158 9.61 1.27 -23.73
CA THR A 158 10.59 0.81 -22.71
C THR A 158 10.02 -0.04 -21.56
N ARG A 159 9.81 -1.34 -21.83
CA ARG A 159 9.43 -2.34 -20.82
C ARG A 159 10.62 -2.70 -19.93
N LEU A 160 10.54 -2.37 -18.63
CA LEU A 160 11.58 -2.72 -17.66
C LEU A 160 11.53 -4.23 -17.36
N GLY A 161 12.67 -4.91 -17.49
CA GLY A 161 12.77 -6.35 -17.24
C GLY A 161 12.06 -7.21 -18.28
N GLY A 162 11.80 -6.69 -19.49
CA GLY A 162 11.08 -7.41 -20.55
C GLY A 162 11.76 -8.69 -21.04
N ARG A 163 13.06 -8.88 -20.74
CA ARG A 163 13.84 -10.09 -21.05
C ARG A 163 14.05 -11.02 -19.85
N ARG A 164 13.51 -10.69 -18.66
CA ARG A 164 13.69 -11.50 -17.46
C ARG A 164 12.60 -12.55 -17.32
N LYS A 165 12.99 -13.72 -16.80
CA LYS A 165 12.05 -14.76 -16.36
C LYS A 165 11.18 -14.24 -15.20
N ASP A 166 11.82 -13.60 -14.22
CA ASP A 166 11.16 -12.97 -13.07
C ASP A 166 11.18 -11.45 -13.20
N ARG A 167 10.03 -10.83 -12.99
CA ARG A 167 9.88 -9.36 -13.04
C ARG A 167 10.67 -8.69 -11.91
N TYR A 168 11.11 -7.47 -12.13
CA TYR A 168 11.53 -6.61 -11.02
C TYR A 168 10.33 -6.34 -10.12
N VAL A 169 10.57 -6.22 -8.82
CA VAL A 169 9.53 -5.92 -7.83
C VAL A 169 9.96 -4.70 -7.05
N PHE A 170 9.26 -3.61 -7.28
CA PHE A 170 9.33 -2.40 -6.46
C PHE A 170 8.07 -2.36 -5.63
N THR A 171 8.20 -2.07 -4.33
CA THR A 171 7.07 -2.11 -3.40
C THR A 171 7.04 -0.84 -2.57
N ARG A 172 5.87 -0.56 -1.99
CA ARG A 172 5.70 0.44 -0.92
C ARG A 172 6.76 0.32 0.16
N ARG A 173 7.01 -0.90 0.68
CA ARG A 173 8.03 -1.14 1.72
C ARG A 173 9.41 -0.68 1.27
N GLY A 174 9.71 -0.90 -0.01
CA GLY A 174 10.89 -0.38 -0.66
C GLY A 174 11.03 1.13 -0.61
N LEU A 175 9.95 1.82 -1.00
CA LEU A 175 9.88 3.27 -0.95
C LEU A 175 10.01 3.80 0.50
N LEU A 176 9.41 3.12 1.48
CA LEU A 176 9.62 3.44 2.90
C LEU A 176 11.09 3.30 3.30
N SER A 177 11.76 2.23 2.89
CA SER A 177 13.19 2.03 3.15
C SER A 177 14.09 3.12 2.54
N VAL A 178 13.69 3.72 1.41
CA VAL A 178 14.39 4.88 0.82
C VAL A 178 14.31 6.08 1.76
N MET A 179 13.12 6.36 2.29
CA MET A 179 12.89 7.48 3.21
C MET A 179 13.62 7.28 4.55
N ASP A 180 13.56 6.07 5.11
CA ASP A 180 14.26 5.72 6.35
C ASP A 180 15.78 5.85 6.18
N TYR A 181 16.32 5.41 5.04
CA TYR A 181 17.74 5.56 4.73
C TYR A 181 18.13 7.02 4.58
N LEU A 182 17.34 7.83 3.88
CA LEU A 182 17.58 9.27 3.75
C LEU A 182 17.61 9.96 5.11
N ALA A 183 16.63 9.68 5.98
CA ALA A 183 16.59 10.19 7.34
C ALA A 183 17.82 9.77 8.16
N SER A 184 18.25 8.52 8.02
CA SER A 184 19.43 7.98 8.71
C SER A 184 20.72 8.67 8.27
N VAL A 185 20.90 8.90 6.97
CA VAL A 185 22.09 9.56 6.42
C VAL A 185 22.19 11.01 6.91
N LEU A 186 21.09 11.75 6.86
CA LEU A 186 21.05 13.16 7.28
C LEU A 186 21.22 13.35 8.79
N ALA A 187 20.85 12.34 9.59
CA ALA A 187 21.08 12.36 11.03
C ALA A 187 22.56 12.14 11.41
N LEU A 188 23.31 11.43 10.56
CA LEU A 188 24.71 11.07 10.81
C LEU A 188 25.70 12.12 10.27
N ASP A 189 25.33 12.86 9.22
CA ASP A 189 26.19 13.85 8.58
C ASP A 189 25.34 14.98 7.98
N SER A 190 25.70 16.24 8.28
CA SER A 190 25.11 17.45 7.69
C SER A 190 25.63 17.73 6.26
N GLY A 191 26.05 16.67 5.56
CA GLY A 191 26.45 16.73 4.16
C GLY A 191 25.31 17.21 3.25
N SER A 192 25.61 17.45 1.98
CA SER A 192 24.64 17.97 1.02
C SER A 192 23.34 17.14 1.00
N PRO A 193 22.18 17.72 1.36
CA PRO A 193 20.90 17.01 1.34
C PRO A 193 20.57 16.43 -0.03
N THR A 194 20.91 17.17 -1.09
CA THR A 194 20.82 16.72 -2.47
C THR A 194 21.62 15.44 -2.71
N LEU A 195 22.85 15.36 -2.21
CA LEU A 195 23.67 14.15 -2.35
C LEU A 195 23.10 12.95 -1.59
N ALA A 196 22.53 13.18 -0.40
CA ALA A 196 21.87 12.14 0.38
C ALA A 196 20.63 11.59 -0.34
N MET A 197 19.78 12.49 -0.87
CA MET A 197 18.60 12.11 -1.67
C MET A 197 18.99 11.31 -2.91
N ARG A 198 20.00 11.75 -3.65
CA ARG A 198 20.53 11.02 -4.82
C ARG A 198 21.02 9.63 -4.44
N SER A 199 21.85 9.54 -3.40
CA SER A 199 22.41 8.28 -2.92
C SER A 199 21.31 7.29 -2.53
N ALA A 200 20.26 7.76 -1.84
CA ALA A 200 19.12 6.93 -1.46
C ALA A 200 18.39 6.32 -2.67
N LEU A 201 18.10 7.15 -3.68
CA LEU A 201 17.42 6.69 -4.90
C LEU A 201 18.28 5.72 -5.71
N LEU A 202 19.55 6.03 -5.93
CA LEU A 202 20.47 5.19 -6.70
C LEU A 202 20.67 3.83 -6.03
N ARG A 203 20.90 3.82 -4.71
CA ARG A 203 21.10 2.60 -3.93
C ARG A 203 19.91 1.66 -4.02
N TYR A 204 18.70 2.20 -3.90
CA TYR A 204 17.50 1.38 -3.87
C TYR A 204 16.99 0.98 -5.25
N TYR A 205 16.90 1.93 -6.20
CA TYR A 205 16.27 1.66 -7.50
C TYR A 205 17.26 1.14 -8.53
N ILE A 206 18.44 1.76 -8.67
CA ILE A 206 19.42 1.34 -9.67
C ILE A 206 20.17 0.10 -9.20
N GLY A 207 20.60 0.06 -7.94
CA GLY A 207 21.35 -1.08 -7.37
C GLY A 207 20.63 -2.42 -7.41
N ARG A 208 19.28 -2.42 -7.54
CA ARG A 208 18.46 -3.63 -7.65
C ARG A 208 18.19 -4.08 -9.08
N VAL A 209 18.62 -3.29 -10.08
CA VAL A 209 18.49 -3.61 -11.49
C VAL A 209 19.83 -4.08 -12.03
N SER A 210 19.88 -5.35 -12.44
CA SER A 210 21.11 -6.03 -12.88
C SER A 210 21.50 -5.77 -14.34
N SER A 211 20.55 -5.41 -15.21
CA SER A 211 20.80 -5.21 -16.63
C SER A 211 21.10 -3.75 -16.95
N PRO A 212 22.20 -3.41 -17.65
CA PRO A 212 22.50 -2.03 -18.03
C PRO A 212 21.39 -1.37 -18.86
N ALA A 213 20.72 -2.14 -19.74
CA ALA A 213 19.61 -1.64 -20.52
C ALA A 213 18.39 -1.29 -19.65
N ASP A 214 18.12 -2.11 -18.62
CA ASP A 214 17.04 -1.85 -17.67
C ASP A 214 17.40 -0.69 -16.72
N GLN A 215 18.67 -0.56 -16.33
CA GLN A 215 19.15 0.60 -15.57
C GLN A 215 18.96 1.90 -16.33
N GLN A 216 19.19 1.92 -17.65
CA GLN A 216 18.91 3.08 -18.49
C GLN A 216 17.43 3.47 -18.48
N VAL A 217 16.51 2.50 -18.47
CA VAL A 217 15.06 2.78 -18.33
C VAL A 217 14.77 3.43 -16.98
N VAL A 218 15.36 2.93 -15.89
CA VAL A 218 15.19 3.53 -14.55
C VAL A 218 15.73 4.97 -14.53
N VAL A 219 16.89 5.22 -15.13
CA VAL A 219 17.48 6.57 -15.25
C VAL A 219 16.58 7.51 -16.04
N GLN A 220 16.02 7.06 -17.17
CA GLN A 220 15.08 7.85 -17.98
C GLN A 220 13.82 8.20 -17.19
N LEU A 221 13.29 7.27 -16.39
CA LEU A 221 12.13 7.52 -15.54
C LEU A 221 12.45 8.50 -14.40
N LEU A 222 13.63 8.40 -13.79
CA LEU A 222 14.10 9.38 -12.81
C LEU A 222 14.22 10.77 -13.44
N ASP A 223 14.77 10.85 -14.65
CA ASP A 223 14.90 12.12 -15.38
C ASP A 223 13.54 12.72 -15.73
N ALA A 224 12.59 11.90 -16.22
CA ALA A 224 11.22 12.34 -16.47
C ALA A 224 10.52 12.83 -15.20
N ALA A 225 10.94 12.32 -14.03
CA ALA A 225 10.47 12.78 -12.74
C ALA A 225 11.23 13.99 -12.17
N GLY A 226 12.23 14.54 -12.87
CA GLY A 226 13.03 15.69 -12.41
C GLY A 226 14.00 15.35 -11.28
N ILE A 227 14.21 14.06 -11.02
CA ILE A 227 15.09 13.54 -9.97
C ILE A 227 16.07 12.52 -10.54
N GLY A 228 16.49 12.73 -11.79
CA GLY A 228 17.48 11.91 -12.47
C GLY A 228 18.81 12.63 -12.71
N PRO A 229 19.86 11.87 -13.09
CA PRO A 229 21.21 12.38 -13.31
C PRO A 229 21.32 13.65 -14.16
N ASN A 230 20.44 13.81 -15.15
CA ASN A 230 20.47 14.92 -16.09
C ASN A 230 19.56 16.08 -15.69
N THR A 231 18.70 15.87 -14.69
CA THR A 231 17.59 16.76 -14.36
C THR A 231 17.51 17.09 -12.89
N TRP A 232 18.41 16.59 -12.04
CA TRP A 232 18.47 16.85 -10.61
C TRP A 232 18.54 18.36 -10.32
N GLN A 233 17.38 19.00 -10.35
CA GLN A 233 17.10 20.42 -10.11
C GLN A 233 16.94 20.73 -8.62
N LEU A 234 17.21 19.75 -7.75
CA LEU A 234 17.23 19.93 -6.31
C LEU A 234 18.56 20.62 -5.96
N GLY A 235 18.61 21.93 -6.25
CA GLY A 235 19.65 22.86 -5.82
C GLY A 235 19.58 23.11 -4.33
#